data_AF-A0A291BW78-F1
#
_entry.id   AF-A0A291BW78-F1
#
_cell.length_a   1.000
_cell.length_b   1.000
_cell.length_c   1.000
_cell.angle_alpha   90.00
_cell.angle_beta   90.00
_cell.angle_gamma   90.00
#
_symmetry.space_group_name_H-M   'P 1'
#
loop_
_entity.id
_entity.type
_entity.pdbx_description
1 polymer ?
#
loop_
_entity_poly.entity_id
_entity_poly.type
_entity_poly.pdbx_seq_one_letter_code
_entity_poly.pdbx_strand_id
1 'polypeptide(L)' 'MTYYEFMLQFVEDNNYVGDLARDIKEDKNFPRKSTSKTEIESYFSSTSEIIEETLNEYFNKSK' A
#
# COMPACT_ATOMS: atom_id res chain seq x y z
N MET A 1 15.81 5.98 -8.76
CA MET A 1 15.26 4.81 -8.05
C MET A 1 14.12 5.28 -7.18
N THR A 2 12.90 4.86 -7.48
CA THR A 2 11.70 5.11 -6.66
C THR A 2 11.59 4.07 -5.56
N TYR A 3 10.75 4.32 -4.56
CA TYR A 3 10.48 3.31 -3.53
C TYR A 3 9.86 2.04 -4.16
N TYR A 4 9.02 2.20 -5.17
CA TYR A 4 8.45 1.09 -5.93
C TYR A 4 9.53 0.24 -6.63
N GLU A 5 10.45 0.88 -7.37
CA GLU A 5 11.56 0.17 -8.04
C GLU A 5 12.46 -0.57 -7.05
N PHE A 6 12.70 0.01 -5.88
CA PHE A 6 13.42 -0.65 -4.79
C PHE A 6 12.67 -1.89 -4.28
N MET A 7 11.37 -1.78 -4.01
CA MET A 7 10.56 -2.89 -3.51
C MET A 7 10.46 -4.06 -4.49
N LEU A 8 10.49 -3.80 -5.80
CA LEU A 8 10.45 -4.87 -6.81
C LEU A 8 11.63 -5.86 -6.72
N GLN A 9 12.74 -5.48 -6.08
CA GLN A 9 13.88 -6.37 -5.87
C GLN A 9 13.57 -7.55 -4.93
N PHE A 10 12.50 -7.44 -4.12
CA PHE A 10 12.15 -8.42 -3.09
C PHE A 10 10.94 -9.28 -3.44
N VAL A 11 10.35 -9.14 -4.64
CA VAL A 11 9.07 -9.80 -5.00
C VAL A 11 9.14 -11.34 -4.92
N GLU A 12 10.32 -11.92 -5.11
CA GLU A 12 10.54 -13.37 -5.03
C GLU A 12 10.91 -13.85 -3.63
N ASP A 13 11.14 -12.94 -2.69
CA ASP A 13 11.50 -13.30 -1.33
C ASP A 13 10.31 -13.96 -0.61
N ASN A 14 10.60 -15.05 0.10
CA ASN A 14 9.64 -15.74 0.96
C ASN A 14 9.75 -15.24 2.40
N ASN A 15 9.55 -13.94 2.59
CA ASN A 15 9.56 -13.26 3.89
C ASN A 15 8.57 -12.08 3.87
N TYR A 16 8.40 -11.41 5.01
CA TYR A 16 7.45 -10.30 5.16
C TYR A 16 7.74 -9.10 4.25
N VAL A 17 9.00 -8.89 3.84
CA VAL A 17 9.37 -7.83 2.88
C VAL A 17 8.90 -8.21 1.48
N GLY A 18 9.05 -9.48 1.10
CA GLY A 18 8.55 -10.00 -0.17
C GLY A 18 7.03 -10.01 -0.27
N ASP A 19 6.33 -10.30 0.84
CA ASP A 19 4.87 -10.14 0.92
C ASP A 19 4.45 -8.69 0.62
N LEU A 20 5.05 -7.72 1.33
CA LEU A 20 4.79 -6.30 1.10
C LEU A 20 5.14 -5.87 -0.34
N ALA A 21 6.23 -6.38 -0.91
CA ALA A 21 6.62 -6.10 -2.29
C ALA A 21 5.56 -6.58 -3.30
N ARG A 22 4.95 -7.76 -3.06
CA ARG A 22 3.86 -8.29 -3.88
C ARG A 22 2.59 -7.44 -3.74
N ASP A 23 2.22 -7.07 -2.51
CA ASP A 23 1.07 -6.19 -2.26
C ASP A 23 1.21 -4.84 -2.99
N ILE A 24 2.37 -4.19 -2.86
CA ILE A 24 2.69 -2.94 -3.56
C ILE A 24 2.67 -3.10 -5.09
N LYS A 25 3.13 -4.25 -5.59
CA LYS A 25 3.15 -4.54 -7.04
C LYS A 25 1.73 -4.65 -7.61
N GLU A 26 0.83 -5.30 -6.87
CA GLU A 26 -0.57 -5.51 -7.25
C GLU A 26 -1.43 -4.24 -7.05
N ASP A 27 -1.04 -3.37 -6.12
CA ASP A 27 -1.70 -2.11 -5.86
C ASP A 27 -1.58 -1.14 -7.06
N LYS A 28 -2.74 -0.80 -7.62
CA LYS A 28 -2.88 0.11 -8.78
C LYS A 28 -2.77 1.58 -8.39
N ASN A 29 -3.05 1.91 -7.13
CA ASN A 29 -3.05 3.27 -6.60
C ASN A 29 -1.71 3.64 -5.96
N PHE A 30 -0.82 2.66 -5.77
CA PHE A 30 0.50 2.91 -5.20
C PHE A 30 1.27 3.99 -5.98
N PRO A 31 1.90 4.98 -5.32
CA PRO A 31 2.62 6.07 -5.98
C PRO A 31 3.96 5.61 -6.57
N ARG A 32 3.91 4.86 -7.69
CA ARG A 32 5.08 4.18 -8.31
C ARG A 32 6.23 5.12 -8.73
N LYS A 33 5.91 6.39 -8.96
CA LYS A 33 6.85 7.43 -9.37
C LYS A 33 7.42 8.24 -8.20
N SER A 34 6.89 8.06 -6.99
CA SER A 34 7.32 8.85 -5.84
C SER A 34 8.71 8.40 -5.36
N THR A 35 9.54 9.41 -5.11
CA THR A 35 10.82 9.27 -4.40
C THR A 35 10.77 9.95 -3.02
N SER A 36 9.61 10.46 -2.60
CA SER A 36 9.44 11.23 -1.38
C SER A 36 9.07 10.31 -0.22
N LYS A 37 9.91 10.26 0.82
CA LYS A 37 9.62 9.48 2.03
C LYS A 37 8.27 9.87 2.64
N THR A 38 8.01 11.18 2.76
CA THR A 38 6.75 11.69 3.33
C THR A 38 5.54 11.27 2.52
N GLU A 39 5.63 11.26 1.18
CA GLU A 39 4.50 10.85 0.32
C GLU A 39 4.20 9.35 0.47
N ILE A 40 5.24 8.51 0.54
CA ILE A 40 5.10 7.07 0.78
C ILE A 40 4.52 6.81 2.18
N GLU A 41 5.01 7.50 3.22
CA GLU A 41 4.48 7.40 4.59
C GLU A 41 3.02 7.85 4.68
N SER A 42 2.66 8.95 4.01
CA SER A 42 1.28 9.43 3.92
C SER A 42 0.39 8.44 3.17
N TYR A 43 0.88 7.82 2.09
CA TYR A 43 0.13 6.80 1.37
C TYR A 43 -0.26 5.64 2.29
N PHE A 44 0.71 5.05 2.98
CA PHE A 44 0.44 3.96 3.92
C PHE A 44 -0.47 4.36 5.09
N SER A 45 -0.35 5.61 5.57
CA SER A 45 -1.23 6.15 6.62
C SER A 45 -2.66 6.42 6.11
N SER A 46 -2.83 6.80 4.85
CA SER A 46 -4.14 7.08 4.26
C SER A 46 -4.92 5.81 3.92
N THR A 47 -4.24 4.70 3.65
CA THR A 47 -4.90 3.40 3.40
C THR A 47 -5.67 2.91 4.63
N SER A 48 -5.24 3.23 5.85
CA SER A 48 -6.04 2.94 7.05
C SER A 48 -7.33 3.76 7.12
N GLU A 49 -7.34 4.99 6.61
CA GLU A 49 -8.57 5.80 6.55
C GLU A 49 -9.57 5.24 5.53
N ILE A 50 -9.09 4.73 4.38
CA ILE A 50 -9.96 4.06 3.39
C ILE A 50 -10.57 2.78 3.97
N ILE A 51 -9.79 2.00 4.73
CA ILE A 51 -10.30 0.79 5.40
C ILE A 51 -11.35 1.19 6.45
N GLU A 52 -11.11 2.21 7.26
CA GLU A 52 -12.07 2.69 8.26
C GLU A 52 -13.37 3.21 7.62
N GLU A 53 -13.29 3.99 6.55
CA GLU A 53 -14.46 4.49 5.81
C GLU A 53 -15.25 3.33 5.18
N THR A 54 -14.56 2.37 4.55
CA THR A 54 -15.19 1.19 3.93
C THR A 54 -15.86 0.29 4.97
N LEU A 55 -15.23 0.09 6.13
CA LEU A 55 -15.81 -0.65 7.25
C LEU A 55 -17.04 0.07 7.81
N ASN A 56 -16.95 1.38 8.01
CA ASN A 56 -18.06 2.20 8.48
C ASN A 56 -19.25 2.16 7.50
N GLU A 57 -19.01 2.23 6.20
CA GLU A 57 -20.05 2.11 5.19
C GLU A 57 -20.72 0.72 5.22
N TYR A 58 -19.92 -0.35 5.31
CA TYR A 58 -20.42 -1.72 5.42
C TYR A 58 -21.32 -1.92 6.66
N PHE A 59 -20.88 -1.47 7.82
CA PHE A 59 -21.65 -1.60 9.07
C PHE A 59 -22.89 -0.71 9.10
N ASN A 60 -22.86 0.48 8.47
CA ASN A 60 -24.01 1.36 8.40
C ASN A 60 -25.07 0.92 7.39
N LYS A 61 -24.68 0.24 6.30
CA LYS A 61 -25.61 -0.33 5.30
C LYS A 61 -26.23 -1.67 5.72
N SER A 62 -25.67 -2.32 6.75
CA SER A 62 -26.14 -3.61 7.26
C SER A 62 -27.19 -3.48 8.40
N LYS A 63 -27.65 -2.26 8.71
CA LYS A 63 -28.77 -1.95 9.60
C LYS A 63 -30.01 -1.56 8.81
#